data_AF-A0A2V9GXA5-F1
#
_entry.id   AF-A0A2V9GXA5-F1
#
_cell.length_a   1.000
_cell.length_b   1.000
_cell.length_c   1.000
_cell.angle_alpha   90.00
_cell.angle_beta   90.00
_cell.angle_gamma   90.00
#
_symmetry.space_group_name_H-M   'P 1'
#
loop_
_entity.id
_entity.type
_entity.pdbx_description
1 polymer ?
#
loop_
_entity_poly.entity_id
_entity_poly.type
_entity_poly.pdbx_seq_one_letter_code
_entity_poly.pdbx_strand_id
1 'polypeptide(L)'
;MGDFEGWLVVTWDAREKAHKAYAFGNDFPGALVETRQFEGDALVFRSEFPVEGGTLNLRNVTRLTAPGKIESQEYLAMKDAPESLLVRVEAKKR
;
A
#
# COMPACT_ATOMS: atom_id res chain seq x y z
N MET A 1 -0.46 14.92 -0.33
CA MET A 1 0.44 14.22 0.60
C MET A 1 1.09 15.30 1.43
N GLY A 2 0.92 15.27 2.75
CA GLY A 2 1.55 16.24 3.64
C GLY A 2 3.05 16.00 3.75
N ASP A 3 3.79 17.01 4.23
CA ASP A 3 5.21 16.88 4.51
C ASP A 3 5.42 15.79 5.57
N PHE A 4 6.31 14.84 5.26
CA PHE A 4 6.72 13.76 6.15
C PHE A 4 8.20 13.93 6.45
N GLU A 5 8.54 14.07 7.74
CA GLU A 5 9.90 13.99 8.23
C GLU A 5 10.10 12.65 8.92
N GLY A 6 11.07 11.87 8.44
CA GLY A 6 11.27 10.52 8.92
C GLY A 6 12.25 9.71 8.09
N TRP A 7 12.33 8.41 8.42
CA TRP A 7 13.20 7.45 7.75
C TRP A 7 12.39 6.46 6.94
N LEU A 8 12.86 6.15 5.74
CA LEU A 8 12.33 5.09 4.89
C LEU A 8 13.43 4.07 4.62
N VAL A 9 13.21 2.83 5.03
CA VAL A 9 14.07 1.70 4.72
C VAL A 9 13.33 0.80 3.73
N VAL A 10 13.93 0.52 2.58
CA VAL A 10 13.37 -0.40 1.58
C VAL A 10 14.33 -1.57 1.40
N THR A 11 13.82 -2.79 1.53
CA THR A 11 14.57 -4.03 1.37
C THR A 11 13.85 -4.97 0.41
N TRP A 12 14.60 -5.89 -0.18
CA TRP A 12 14.04 -7.03 -0.92
C TRP A 12 13.95 -8.24 0.00
N ASP A 13 12.76 -8.81 0.15
CA ASP A 13 12.53 -10.09 0.79
C ASP A 13 12.55 -11.20 -0.26
N ALA A 14 13.62 -12.00 -0.26
CA ALA A 14 13.79 -13.09 -1.22
C ALA A 14 12.81 -14.25 -1.01
N ARG A 15 12.30 -14.47 0.21
CA ARG A 15 11.35 -15.53 0.53
C ARG A 15 9.96 -15.19 0.00
N GLU A 16 9.52 -13.96 0.26
CA GLU A 16 8.22 -13.47 -0.19
C GLU A 16 8.24 -12.97 -1.64
N LYS A 17 9.44 -12.77 -2.21
CA LYS A 17 9.66 -12.17 -3.53
C LYS A 17 8.99 -10.79 -3.64
N ALA A 18 9.17 -10.00 -2.59
CA ALA A 18 8.51 -8.71 -2.43
C ALA A 18 9.50 -7.66 -1.96
N HIS A 19 9.25 -6.39 -2.30
CA HIS A 19 9.92 -5.29 -1.62
C HIS A 19 9.16 -4.96 -0.34
N LYS A 20 9.88 -4.87 0.77
CA LYS A 20 9.36 -4.40 2.06
C LYS A 20 9.85 -2.98 2.29
N ALA A 21 8.95 -2.08 2.65
CA ALA A 21 9.26 -0.72 3.05
C ALA A 21 8.83 -0.51 4.50
N TYR A 22 9.71 0.08 5.29
CA TYR A 22 9.47 0.45 6.68
C TYR A 22 9.64 1.96 6.78
N ALA A 23 8.55 2.67 7.05
CA ALA A 23 8.57 4.12 7.24
C ALA A 23 8.35 4.48 8.71
N PHE A 24 9.24 5.31 9.24
CA PHE A 24 9.21 5.83 10.60
C PHE A 24 9.06 7.34 10.57
N GLY A 25 7.95 7.86 11.09
CA GLY A 25 7.75 9.30 11.30
C GLY A 25 7.88 9.66 12.77
N ASN A 26 8.21 10.93 13.06
CA ASN A 26 8.36 11.42 14.43
C ASN A 26 7.11 11.17 15.30
N ASP A 27 5.92 11.28 14.72
CA ASP A 27 4.64 11.17 15.43
C ASP A 27 3.90 9.85 15.15
N PHE A 28 4.57 8.85 14.57
CA PHE A 28 3.93 7.57 14.31
C PHE A 28 4.00 6.67 15.56
N PRO A 29 2.91 5.98 15.94
CA PRO A 29 2.92 5.06 17.08
C PRO A 29 3.76 3.80 16.84
N GLY A 30 4.27 3.61 15.61
CA GLY A 30 5.18 2.54 15.22
C GLY A 30 5.57 2.68 13.74
N ALA A 31 6.30 1.70 13.21
CA ALA A 31 6.62 1.66 11.79
C ALA A 31 5.37 1.42 10.94
N LEU A 32 5.21 2.19 9.87
CA LEU A 32 4.38 1.79 8.74
C LEU A 32 5.14 0.70 7.98
N VAL A 33 4.52 -0.46 7.81
CA VAL A 33 5.09 -1.56 7.03
C VAL A 33 4.33 -1.68 5.72
N GLU A 34 5.03 -1.66 4.59
CA GLU A 34 4.43 -1.83 3.28
C GLU A 34 5.12 -2.96 2.50
N THR A 35 4.32 -3.85 1.92
CA THR A 35 4.76 -4.94 1.05
C THR A 35 4.34 -4.63 -0.38
N ARG A 36 5.31 -4.63 -1.30
CA ARG A 36 5.12 -4.28 -2.71
C ARG A 36 5.54 -5.43 -3.59
N GLN A 37 4.62 -5.93 -4.40
CA GLN A 37 4.88 -7.07 -5.28
C GLN A 37 3.95 -7.07 -6.48
N PHE A 38 4.36 -7.79 -7.52
CA PHE A 38 3.45 -8.14 -8.60
C PHE A 38 2.67 -9.41 -8.26
N GLU A 39 1.37 -9.38 -8.50
CA GLU A 39 0.46 -10.53 -8.42
C GLU A 39 -0.20 -10.71 -9.78
N GLY A 40 0.36 -11.59 -10.60
CA GLY A 40 -0.04 -11.69 -12.00
C GLY A 40 0.32 -10.41 -12.77
N ASP A 41 -0.70 -9.73 -13.30
CA ASP A 41 -0.59 -8.47 -14.06
C ASP A 41 -0.79 -7.21 -13.20
N ALA A 42 -1.10 -7.38 -11.91
CA ALA A 42 -1.33 -6.28 -10.99
C ALA A 42 -0.10 -5.98 -10.13
N LEU A 43 0.22 -4.69 -9.97
CA LEU A 43 1.11 -4.20 -8.93
C LEU A 43 0.29 -4.00 -7.66
N VAL A 44 0.67 -4.70 -6.59
CA VAL A 44 -0.06 -4.71 -5.32
C VAL A 44 0.82 -4.12 -4.22
N PHE A 45 0.25 -3.16 -3.49
CA PHE A 45 0.82 -2.61 -2.26
C PHE A 45 -0.09 -3.04 -1.11
N ARG A 46 0.48 -3.57 -0.03
CA ARG A 46 -0.21 -3.86 1.22
C ARG A 46 0.49 -3.12 2.34
N SER A 47 -0.23 -2.28 3.05
CA SER A 47 0.34 -1.36 4.02
C SER A 47 -0.37 -1.50 5.36
N GLU A 48 0.40 -1.68 6.41
CA GLU A 48 -0.07 -1.84 7.79
C GLU A 48 0.35 -0.61 8.59
N PHE A 49 -0.63 0.05 9.19
CA PHE A 49 -0.44 1.26 9.99
C PHE A 49 -0.92 1.00 11.41
N PRO A 50 -0.04 1.10 12.42
CA PRO A 50 -0.51 1.15 13.80
C PRO A 50 -1.33 2.42 14.00
N VAL A 51 -2.53 2.28 14.56
CA VAL A 51 -3.42 3.40 14.93
C VAL A 51 -3.93 3.19 16.35
N GLU A 52 -4.49 4.21 16.98
CA GLU A 52 -5.06 4.06 18.32
C GLU A 52 -6.13 2.95 18.32
N GLY A 53 -5.93 1.96 19.18
CA GLY A 53 -6.85 0.85 19.34
C GLY A 53 -6.75 -0.26 18.30
N GLY A 54 -5.79 -0.27 17.36
CA GLY A 54 -5.59 -1.39 16.43
C GLY A 54 -4.60 -1.15 15.28
N THR A 55 -4.74 -1.95 14.22
CA THR A 55 -3.99 -1.79 12.97
C THR A 55 -4.95 -1.43 11.85
N LEU A 56 -4.61 -0.41 11.07
CA LEU A 56 -5.26 -0.10 9.80
C LEU A 56 -4.51 -0.79 8.67
N ASN A 57 -5.24 -1.53 7.85
CA ASN A 57 -4.71 -2.22 6.68
C ASN A 57 -5.21 -1.52 5.41
N LEU A 58 -4.27 -1.15 4.55
CA LEU A 58 -4.53 -0.63 3.21
C LEU A 58 -4.03 -1.62 2.16
N ARG A 59 -4.78 -1.80 1.10
CA ARG A 59 -4.35 -2.56 -0.06
C ARG A 59 -4.66 -1.81 -1.34
N ASN A 60 -3.61 -1.46 -2.08
CA ASN A 60 -3.72 -0.89 -3.40
C ASN A 60 -3.49 -1.97 -4.45
N VAL A 61 -4.38 -2.06 -5.44
CA VAL A 61 -4.24 -2.92 -6.62
C VAL A 61 -4.26 -2.04 -7.85
N THR A 62 -3.12 -1.91 -8.51
CA THR A 62 -2.98 -1.14 -9.74
C THR A 62 -2.65 -2.05 -10.91
N ARG A 63 -3.39 -1.91 -12.03
CA ARG A 63 -3.17 -2.69 -13.25
C ARG A 63 -3.31 -1.85 -14.51
N LEU A 64 -2.64 -2.28 -15.57
CA LEU A 64 -2.85 -1.74 -16.92
C LEU A 64 -4.08 -2.42 -17.52
N THR A 65 -5.12 -1.66 -17.84
CA THR A 65 -6.36 -2.21 -18.42
C THR A 65 -6.37 -2.16 -19.94
N ALA A 66 -5.55 -1.28 -20.53
CA ALA A 66 -5.28 -1.17 -21.96
C ALA A 66 -3.99 -0.35 -22.15
N PRO A 67 -3.38 -0.32 -23.35
CA PRO A 67 -2.27 0.59 -23.63
C PRO A 67 -2.63 2.04 -23.27
N GLY A 68 -1.88 2.63 -22.34
CA GLY A 68 -2.12 3.99 -21.86
C GLY A 68 -3.31 4.17 -20.90
N LYS A 69 -3.93 3.08 -20.40
CA LYS A 69 -4.99 3.12 -19.38
C LYS A 69 -4.59 2.33 -18.13
N ILE A 70 -4.60 2.97 -16.98
CA ILE A 70 -4.42 2.34 -15.67
C ILE A 70 -5.72 2.36 -14.88
N GLU A 71 -5.92 1.32 -14.08
CA GLU A 71 -6.94 1.27 -13.03
C GLU A 71 -6.23 1.00 -11.71
N SER A 72 -6.63 1.75 -10.67
CA SER A 72 -6.16 1.58 -9.29
C SER A 72 -7.38 1.44 -8.38
N GLN A 73 -7.34 0.44 -7.49
CA GLN A 73 -8.34 0.22 -6.45
C GLN A 73 -7.66 0.25 -5.08
N GLU A 74 -8.16 1.06 -4.17
CA GLU A 74 -7.70 1.14 -2.78
C GLU A 74 -8.74 0.47 -1.88
N TYR A 75 -8.30 -0.47 -1.06
CA TYR A 75 -9.11 -1.17 -0.07
C TYR A 75 -8.63 -0.82 1.33
N LEU A 76 -9.56 -0.78 2.28
CA LEU A 76 -9.33 -0.44 3.68
C LEU A 76 -9.93 -1.53 4.58
N ALA A 77 -9.20 -1.93 5.61
CA ALA A 77 -9.72 -2.74 6.72
C ALA A 77 -9.18 -2.23 8.06
N MET A 78 -9.97 -2.40 9.11
CA MET A 78 -9.55 -2.19 10.50
C MET A 78 -9.36 -3.55 11.16
N LYS A 79 -8.17 -3.81 11.72
CA LYS A 79 -7.81 -5.10 12.34
C LYS A 79 -8.13 -6.27 11.39
N ASP A 80 -8.86 -7.27 11.88
CA ASP A 80 -9.25 -8.49 11.16
C ASP A 80 -10.59 -8.35 10.41
N ALA A 81 -11.13 -7.13 10.29
CA ALA A 81 -12.36 -6.91 9.53
C ALA A 81 -12.14 -7.18 8.03
N PRO A 82 -13.19 -7.58 7.29
CA PRO A 82 -13.10 -7.68 5.83
C PRO A 82 -12.75 -6.34 5.17
N GLU A 83 -11.94 -6.41 4.12
CA GLU A 83 -11.60 -5.24 3.31
C GLU A 83 -12.83 -4.64 2.62
N SER A 84 -12.91 -3.31 2.65
CA SER A 84 -13.89 -2.52 1.92
C SER A 84 -13.21 -1.67 0.86
N LEU A 85 -13.77 -1.59 -0.34
CA LEU A 85 -13.28 -0.70 -1.40
C LEU A 85 -13.49 0.76 -0.96
N LEU A 86 -12.39 1.51 -0.81
CA LEU A 86 -12.43 2.92 -0.43
C LEU A 86 -12.53 3.81 -1.67
N VAL A 87 -11.70 3.56 -2.67
CA VAL A 87 -11.67 4.35 -3.90
C VAL A 87 -11.28 3.49 -5.10
N ARG A 88 -11.87 3.81 -6.25
CA ARG A 88 -11.45 3.31 -7.55
C ARG A 88 -11.11 4.50 -8.44
N VAL A 89 -9.92 4.47 -9.03
CA VAL A 89 -9.43 5.49 -9.95
C VAL A 89 -9.11 4.85 -11.28
N GLU A 90 -9.59 5.46 -12.36
CA GLU A 90 -9.15 5.15 -13.71
C GLU A 90 -8.43 6.37 -14.27
N ALA A 91 -7.24 6.15 -14.84
CA ALA A 91 -6.49 7.20 -15.51
C ALA A 91 -6.11 6.75 -16.92
N LYS A 92 -6.21 7.71 -17.85
CA LYS A 92 -5.88 7.52 -19.26
C LYS A 92 -4.85 8.56 -19.67
N LYS A 93 -3.81 8.12 -20.37
CA LYS A 93 -2.83 9.01 -21.01
C LYS A 93 -3.57 9.96 -21.97
N ARG A 94 -3.34 11.26 -21.82
CA ARG A 94 -3.87 12.29 -22.73
C ARG A 94 -3.16 12.25 -24.06
#